data_AF-A0A4Q5NMF2-F1
#
_entry.id   AF-A0A4Q5NMF2-F1
#
_cell.length_a   1.000
_cell.length_b   1.000
_cell.length_c   1.000
_cell.angle_alpha   90.00
_cell.angle_beta   90.00
_cell.angle_gamma   90.00
#
_symmetry.space_group_name_H-M   'P 1'
#
loop_
_entity.id
_entity.type
_entity.pdbx_description
1 polymer ?
#
loop_
_entity_poly.entity_id
_entity_poly.type
_entity_poly.pdbx_seq_one_letter_code
_entity_poly.pdbx_strand_id
1 'polypeptide(L)'
;MHAIILFSHGSVLCGAGENLFSLARQMEARGDAPIVEAGFLNYSQPTFEESFARCVERGATKISIAPYFLVAGYFVNVSLPPKIAAMSALFPDVEVVVAEALKTHELLAQAILNCAGRAQKPEKWRDLLDEAPRFCIDNPKCPLNGTPQCPLRPSPR
;
A
#
# COMPACT_ATOMS: atom_id res chain seq x y z
N MET A 1 16.66 -12.52 -9.80
CA MET A 1 15.21 -12.36 -10.03
C MET A 1 14.74 -11.00 -9.55
N HIS A 2 13.81 -10.37 -10.26
CA HIS A 2 13.33 -9.02 -9.94
C HIS A 2 11.99 -9.06 -9.19
N ALA A 3 11.85 -8.22 -8.18
CA ALA A 3 10.61 -7.99 -7.44
C ALA A 3 10.24 -6.50 -7.42
N ILE A 4 8.94 -6.21 -7.34
CA ILE A 4 8.40 -4.86 -7.14
C ILE A 4 7.66 -4.81 -5.81
N ILE A 5 7.97 -3.81 -4.97
CA ILE A 5 7.18 -3.49 -3.78
C ILE A 5 6.37 -2.23 -4.05
N LEU A 6 5.05 -2.37 -4.08
CA LEU A 6 4.13 -1.23 -4.07
C LEU A 6 4.09 -0.64 -2.67
N PHE A 7 4.82 0.46 -2.47
CA PHE A 7 4.98 1.09 -1.17
C PHE A 7 3.91 2.15 -0.93
N SER A 8 3.11 1.99 0.13
CA SER A 8 2.05 2.94 0.51
C SER A 8 2.18 3.36 1.97
N HIS A 9 1.53 4.46 2.34
CA HIS A 9 1.51 4.91 3.72
C HIS A 9 0.79 3.93 4.65
N GLY A 10 -0.27 3.30 4.14
CA GLY A 10 -1.22 2.52 4.93
C GLY A 10 -2.26 3.40 5.63
N SER A 11 -3.25 2.74 6.23
CA SER A 11 -4.44 3.39 6.77
C SER A 11 -4.90 2.72 8.06
N VAL A 12 -5.48 3.54 8.95
CA VAL A 12 -6.21 3.07 10.14
C VAL A 12 -7.56 2.46 9.78
N LEU A 13 -8.12 2.83 8.63
CA LEU A 13 -9.38 2.28 8.14
C LEU A 13 -9.13 0.91 7.51
N CYS A 14 -9.79 -0.11 8.06
CA CYS A 14 -9.75 -1.47 7.53
C CYS A 14 -10.20 -1.50 6.07
N GLY A 15 -9.60 -2.37 5.27
CA GLY A 15 -9.96 -2.53 3.86
C GLY A 15 -9.35 -1.49 2.91
N ALA A 16 -8.82 -0.37 3.41
CA ALA A 16 -8.20 0.66 2.57
C ALA A 16 -6.99 0.16 1.76
N GLY A 17 -6.30 -0.88 2.26
CA GLY A 17 -5.18 -1.53 1.57
C GLY A 17 -5.58 -2.52 0.48
N GLU A 18 -6.84 -2.95 0.41
CA GLU A 18 -7.28 -4.05 -0.47
C GLU A 18 -7.09 -3.75 -1.95
N ASN A 19 -7.30 -2.50 -2.35
CA ASN A 19 -7.06 -2.08 -3.72
C ASN A 19 -5.57 -2.23 -4.10
N LEU A 20 -4.65 -1.95 -3.17
CA LEU A 20 -3.22 -2.08 -3.43
C LEU A 20 -2.81 -3.56 -3.52
N PHE A 21 -3.36 -4.42 -2.66
CA PHE A 21 -3.17 -5.87 -2.77
C PHE A 21 -3.71 -6.44 -4.07
N SER A 22 -4.91 -6.01 -4.48
CA SER A 22 -5.49 -6.42 -5.74
C SER A 22 -4.62 -5.99 -6.92
N LEU A 23 -4.09 -4.76 -6.89
CA LEU A 23 -3.18 -4.27 -7.93
C LEU A 23 -1.90 -5.11 -7.98
N ALA A 24 -1.26 -5.39 -6.83
CA ALA A 24 -0.06 -6.22 -6.77
C ALA A 24 -0.31 -7.62 -7.37
N ARG A 25 -1.38 -8.30 -6.93
CA ARG A 25 -1.77 -9.62 -7.47
C ARG A 25 -2.04 -9.60 -8.97
N GLN A 26 -2.70 -8.54 -9.47
CA GLN A 26 -2.96 -8.40 -10.90
C GLN A 26 -1.68 -8.21 -11.70
N MET A 27 -0.76 -7.37 -11.24
CA MET A 27 0.52 -7.14 -11.92
C MET A 27 1.36 -8.43 -11.99
N GLU A 28 1.42 -9.17 -10.89
CA GLU A 28 2.12 -10.46 -10.85
C GLU A 28 1.45 -11.50 -11.76
N ALA A 29 0.12 -11.63 -11.72
CA ALA A 29 -0.61 -12.58 -12.55
C ALA A 29 -0.53 -12.29 -14.07
N ARG A 30 -0.38 -11.02 -14.45
CA ARG A 30 -0.12 -10.61 -15.84
C ARG A 30 1.32 -10.87 -16.29
N GLY A 31 2.23 -11.14 -15.36
CA GLY A 31 3.65 -11.30 -15.63
C GLY A 31 4.41 -9.97 -15.77
N ASP A 32 3.86 -8.86 -15.25
CA ASP A 32 4.53 -7.55 -15.33
C ASP A 32 5.85 -7.55 -14.52
N ALA A 33 5.91 -8.36 -13.46
CA ALA A 33 7.13 -8.73 -12.75
C ALA A 33 6.99 -10.12 -12.10
N PRO A 34 8.09 -10.86 -11.87
CA PRO A 34 8.06 -12.19 -11.24
C PRO A 34 7.49 -12.22 -9.81
N ILE A 35 7.68 -11.13 -9.06
CA ILE A 35 7.24 -10.97 -7.68
C ILE A 35 6.68 -9.56 -7.55
N VAL A 36 5.46 -9.42 -7.05
CA VAL A 36 4.87 -8.12 -6.70
C VAL A 36 4.25 -8.19 -5.31
N GLU A 37 4.78 -7.41 -4.38
CA GLU A 37 4.27 -7.32 -3.00
C GLU A 37 3.74 -5.90 -2.74
N ALA A 38 2.75 -5.78 -1.84
CA ALA A 38 2.34 -4.49 -1.31
C ALA A 38 2.90 -4.34 0.11
N GLY A 39 3.53 -3.20 0.40
CA GLY A 39 4.15 -2.94 1.70
C GLY A 39 3.79 -1.56 2.25
N PHE A 40 3.53 -1.50 3.54
CA PHE A 40 3.01 -0.28 4.18
C PHE A 40 3.99 0.35 5.17
N LEU A 41 3.98 1.68 5.22
CA LEU A 41 4.76 2.43 6.20
C LEU A 41 4.18 2.29 7.61
N ASN A 42 2.86 2.45 7.74
CA ASN A 42 2.13 2.52 9.00
C ASN A 42 0.78 1.80 8.92
N TYR A 43 0.26 1.36 10.07
CA TYR A 43 -1.10 0.88 10.34
C TYR A 43 -1.55 -0.40 9.63
N SER A 44 -1.22 -0.56 8.36
CA SER A 44 -1.58 -1.70 7.52
C SER A 44 -0.45 -2.73 7.50
N GLN A 45 -0.80 -3.99 7.28
CA GLN A 45 0.12 -5.11 7.18
C GLN A 45 -0.01 -5.74 5.80
N PRO A 46 1.07 -6.29 5.20
CA PRO A 46 2.40 -6.41 5.77
C PRO A 46 3.16 -5.08 5.80
N THR A 47 4.05 -4.92 6.78
CA THR A 47 4.95 -3.75 6.81
C THR A 47 5.84 -3.74 5.56
N PHE A 48 6.42 -2.58 5.24
CA PHE A 48 7.43 -2.48 4.19
C PHE A 48 8.56 -3.50 4.40
N GLU A 49 9.06 -3.65 5.63
CA GLU A 49 10.13 -4.57 5.99
C GLU A 49 9.73 -6.04 5.81
N GLU A 50 8.52 -6.42 6.23
CA GLU A 50 7.98 -7.77 6.01
C GLU A 50 7.80 -8.07 4.53
N SER A 51 7.33 -7.10 3.74
CA SER A 51 7.16 -7.25 2.28
C SER A 51 8.50 -7.42 1.58
N PHE A 52 9.52 -6.69 2.03
CA PHE A 52 10.89 -6.82 1.55
C PHE A 52 11.45 -8.21 1.87
N ALA A 53 11.32 -8.66 3.13
CA ALA A 53 11.77 -10.00 3.54
C ALA A 53 11.09 -11.09 2.71
N ARG A 54 9.78 -11.01 2.49
CA ARG A 54 9.03 -11.93 1.61
C ARG A 54 9.57 -11.95 0.18
N CYS A 55 9.89 -10.79 -0.40
CA CYS A 55 10.51 -10.74 -1.72
C CYS A 55 11.84 -11.52 -1.75
N VAL A 56 12.69 -11.33 -0.72
CA VAL A 56 13.98 -12.03 -0.62
C VAL A 56 13.80 -13.53 -0.40
N GLU A 57 12.91 -13.95 0.49
CA GLU A 57 12.56 -15.36 0.73
C GLU A 57 12.09 -16.06 -0.54
N ARG A 58 11.38 -15.32 -1.40
CA ARG A 58 10.94 -15.79 -2.72
C ARG A 58 12.05 -15.77 -3.77
N GLY A 59 13.28 -15.35 -3.44
CA GLY A 59 14.46 -15.40 -4.30
C GLY A 59 14.78 -14.11 -5.05
N ALA A 60 14.20 -12.97 -4.66
CA ALA A 60 14.53 -11.69 -5.27
C ALA A 60 16.00 -11.31 -5.03
N THR A 61 16.70 -10.96 -6.10
CA THR A 61 18.07 -10.41 -6.07
C THR A 61 18.10 -8.93 -6.46
N LYS A 62 16.98 -8.41 -6.93
CA LYS A 62 16.74 -6.99 -7.22
C LYS A 62 15.34 -6.62 -6.77
N ILE A 63 15.19 -5.56 -6.00
CA ILE A 63 13.90 -5.06 -5.51
C ILE A 63 13.73 -3.61 -5.95
N SER A 64 12.69 -3.36 -6.75
CA SER A 64 12.22 -2.01 -7.08
C SER A 64 11.13 -1.57 -6.12
N ILE A 65 11.41 -0.54 -5.34
CA ILE A 65 10.43 0.06 -4.45
C ILE A 65 9.69 1.13 -5.25
N ALA A 66 8.40 0.89 -5.49
CA ALA A 66 7.53 1.76 -6.27
C ALA A 66 6.59 2.52 -5.31
N PRO A 67 6.81 3.82 -5.07
CA PRO A 67 5.92 4.61 -4.23
C PRO A 67 4.53 4.72 -4.86
N TYR A 68 3.52 4.11 -4.23
CA TYR A 68 2.11 4.27 -4.58
C TYR A 68 1.57 5.60 -4.01
N PHE A 69 2.16 6.70 -4.50
CA PHE A 69 1.88 8.07 -4.10
C PHE A 69 1.79 8.95 -5.34
N LEU A 70 0.86 9.91 -5.35
CA LEU A 70 0.74 10.88 -6.45
C LEU A 70 1.90 11.88 -6.45
N VAL A 71 2.49 12.16 -5.29
CA VAL A 71 3.61 13.09 -5.13
C VAL A 71 4.66 12.53 -4.18
N ALA A 72 5.92 12.87 -4.41
CA ALA A 72 7.02 12.56 -3.50
C ALA A 72 7.02 13.57 -2.34
N GLY A 73 6.18 13.33 -1.33
CA GLY A 73 6.10 14.14 -0.11
C GLY A 73 6.98 13.61 1.03
N TYR A 74 6.64 13.96 2.27
CA TYR A 74 7.37 13.56 3.47
C TYR A 74 7.63 12.03 3.54
N PHE A 75 6.62 11.21 3.27
CA PHE A 75 6.77 9.75 3.39
C PHE A 75 7.75 9.15 2.38
N VAL A 76 7.81 9.69 1.17
CA VAL A 76 8.73 9.22 0.13
C VAL A 76 10.14 9.78 0.36
N ASN A 77 10.26 11.07 0.69
CA ASN A 77 11.56 11.74 0.77
C ASN A 77 12.25 11.63 2.14
N VAL A 78 11.50 11.39 3.21
CA VAL A 78 12.03 11.42 4.59
C VAL A 78 11.81 10.09 5.30
N SER A 79 10.62 9.50 5.23
CA SER A 79 10.31 8.27 5.98
C SER A 79 10.83 6.99 5.33
N LEU A 80 10.80 6.91 4.00
CA LEU A 80 11.22 5.72 3.26
C LEU A 80 12.76 5.49 3.26
N PRO A 81 13.63 6.49 3.06
CA PRO A 81 15.07 6.25 2.94
C PRO A 81 15.71 5.52 4.15
N PRO A 82 15.38 5.85 5.42
CA PRO A 82 15.92 5.11 6.57
C PRO A 82 15.50 3.63 6.58
N LYS A 83 14.27 3.31 6.14
CA LYS A 83 13.78 1.93 6.04
C LYS A 83 14.53 1.16 4.95
N ILE A 84 14.79 1.80 3.81
CA ILE A 84 15.60 1.21 2.74
C ILE A 84 17.01 0.91 3.26
N ALA A 85 17.66 1.88 3.91
CA ALA A 85 19.00 1.70 4.45
C ALA A 85 19.07 0.53 5.43
N ALA A 86 18.08 0.37 6.30
CA ALA A 86 17.98 -0.75 7.21
C ALA A 86 17.85 -2.10 6.48
N MET A 87 16.96 -2.20 5.48
CA MET A 87 16.78 -3.44 4.72
C MET A 87 18.00 -3.79 3.86
N SER A 88 18.63 -2.80 3.24
CA SER A 88 19.87 -3.00 2.47
C SER A 88 21.03 -3.47 3.34
N ALA A 89 21.09 -3.04 4.61
CA ALA A 89 22.08 -3.55 5.56
C ALA A 89 21.82 -5.01 5.96
N LEU A 90 20.55 -5.40 6.08
CA LEU A 90 20.14 -6.78 6.39
C LEU A 90 20.31 -7.73 5.20
N PHE A 91 20.17 -7.23 3.97
CA PHE A 91 20.21 -8.01 2.74
C PHE A 91 21.21 -7.41 1.73
N PRO A 92 22.52 -7.48 2.00
CA PRO A 92 23.54 -6.80 1.19
C PRO A 92 23.67 -7.34 -0.24
N ASP A 93 23.25 -8.58 -0.49
CA ASP A 93 23.30 -9.22 -1.81
C ASP A 93 22.11 -8.85 -2.72
N VAL A 94 21.16 -8.05 -2.21
CA VAL A 94 19.96 -7.63 -2.94
C VAL A 94 20.16 -6.20 -3.44
N GLU A 95 20.12 -6.02 -4.76
CA GLU A 95 20.11 -4.69 -5.37
C GLU A 95 18.78 -3.98 -5.06
N VAL A 96 18.82 -2.85 -4.38
CA VAL A 96 17.61 -2.06 -4.06
C VAL A 96 17.59 -0.79 -4.89
N VAL A 97 16.51 -0.58 -5.64
CA VAL A 97 16.29 0.65 -6.43
C VAL A 97 14.94 1.27 -6.07
N VAL A 98 14.85 2.59 -6.15
CA VAL A 98 13.62 3.33 -5.84
C VAL A 98 13.11 3.99 -7.12
N ALA A 99 11.87 3.70 -7.48
CA ALA A 99 11.21 4.35 -8.60
C ALA A 99 10.70 5.74 -8.19
N GLU A 100 10.38 6.57 -9.18
CA GLU A 100 9.66 7.81 -8.90
C GLU A 100 8.22 7.55 -8.43
N ALA A 101 7.67 8.49 -7.66
CA ALA A 101 6.23 8.53 -7.40
C ALA A 101 5.46 8.75 -8.71
N LEU A 102 4.15 8.46 -8.71
CA LEU A 102 3.32 8.47 -9.92
C LEU A 102 3.32 9.82 -10.66
N LYS A 103 3.42 10.93 -9.92
CA LYS A 103 3.46 12.31 -10.45
C LYS A 103 2.37 12.53 -11.50
N THR A 104 2.66 13.35 -12.51
CA THR A 104 1.77 13.58 -13.65
C THR A 104 2.10 12.57 -14.74
N HIS A 105 1.11 11.81 -15.19
CA HIS A 105 1.24 10.84 -16.27
C HIS A 105 -0.07 10.75 -17.05
N GLU A 106 -0.02 10.58 -18.38
CA GLU A 106 -1.22 10.53 -19.24
C GLU A 106 -2.17 9.39 -18.85
N LEU A 107 -1.62 8.20 -18.59
CA LEU A 107 -2.41 7.06 -18.09
C LEU A 107 -3.09 7.34 -16.74
N LEU A 108 -2.47 8.13 -15.87
CA LEU A 108 -3.09 8.55 -14.61
C LEU A 108 -4.23 9.54 -14.88
N ALA A 109 -4.04 10.49 -15.80
CA ALA A 109 -5.11 11.40 -16.22
C ALA A 109 -6.30 10.61 -16.79
N GLN A 110 -6.04 9.58 -17.61
CA GLN A 110 -7.10 8.71 -18.13
C GLN A 110 -7.80 7.93 -17.02
N ALA A 111 -7.06 7.40 -16.04
CA ALA A 111 -7.66 6.73 -14.88
C ALA A 111 -8.55 7.67 -14.07
N ILE A 112 -8.11 8.91 -13.85
CA ILE A 112 -8.90 9.95 -13.17
C ILE A 112 -10.16 10.28 -13.97
N LEU A 113 -10.08 10.46 -15.28
CA LEU A 113 -11.25 10.70 -16.15
C LEU A 113 -12.25 9.54 -16.07
N ASN A 114 -11.76 8.30 -16.09
CA ASN A 114 -12.61 7.12 -15.94
C ASN A 114 -13.31 7.10 -14.56
N CYS A 115 -12.61 7.49 -13.49
CA CYS A 115 -13.22 7.62 -12.16
C CYS A 115 -14.26 8.75 -12.12
N ALA A 116 -13.95 9.92 -12.69
CA ALA A 116 -14.86 11.06 -12.76
C ALA A 116 -16.14 10.72 -13.54
N GLY A 117 -16.03 9.95 -14.62
CA GLY A 117 -17.18 9.46 -15.38
C GLY A 117 -18.10 8.51 -14.61
N ARG A 118 -17.63 7.95 -13.49
CA ARG A 118 -18.41 7.11 -12.56
C ARG A 118 -18.80 7.83 -11.28
N ALA A 119 -18.65 9.16 -11.23
CA ALA A 119 -18.96 9.95 -10.05
C ALA A 119 -20.40 9.72 -9.59
N GLN A 120 -20.58 9.67 -8.28
CA GLN A 120 -21.88 9.50 -7.63
C GLN A 120 -22.23 10.76 -6.84
N LYS A 121 -23.51 10.90 -6.49
CA LYS A 121 -23.92 11.98 -5.59
C LYS A 121 -23.26 11.79 -4.20
N PRO A 122 -22.89 12.87 -3.50
CA PRO A 122 -22.20 12.78 -2.21
C PRO A 122 -22.92 11.89 -1.16
N GLU A 123 -24.25 11.83 -1.20
CA GLU A 123 -25.03 11.03 -0.24
C GLU A 123 -24.90 9.52 -0.48
N LYS A 124 -24.50 9.12 -1.70
CA LYS A 124 -24.24 7.73 -2.08
C LYS A 124 -22.75 7.37 -2.04
N TRP A 125 -21.87 8.37 -1.98
CA TRP A 125 -20.43 8.17 -2.01
C TRP A 125 -19.90 7.75 -0.64
N ARG A 126 -19.58 6.46 -0.52
CA ARG A 126 -18.96 5.85 0.66
C ARG A 126 -18.10 4.66 0.27
N ASP A 127 -17.14 4.88 -0.63
CA ASP A 127 -16.31 3.80 -1.19
C ASP A 127 -15.81 2.86 -0.09
N LEU A 128 -16.37 1.66 -0.07
CA LEU A 128 -16.00 0.51 0.76
C LEU A 128 -16.11 0.72 2.30
N LEU A 129 -16.72 1.81 2.79
CA LEU A 129 -16.86 2.04 4.24
C LEU A 129 -17.73 0.98 4.91
N ASP A 130 -18.83 0.57 4.26
CA ASP A 130 -19.71 -0.47 4.77
C ASP A 130 -19.07 -1.87 4.71
N GLU A 131 -18.04 -2.04 3.88
CA GLU A 131 -17.28 -3.28 3.76
C GLU A 131 -16.07 -3.33 4.70
N ALA A 132 -15.64 -2.19 5.26
CA ALA A 132 -14.48 -2.10 6.15
C ALA A 132 -14.47 -3.15 7.27
N PRO A 133 -15.59 -3.47 7.97
CA PRO A 133 -15.60 -4.50 9.00
C PRO A 133 -15.09 -5.88 8.53
N ARG A 134 -15.30 -6.23 7.25
CA ARG A 134 -14.88 -7.52 6.68
C ARG A 134 -13.35 -7.69 6.63
N PHE A 135 -12.64 -6.58 6.60
CA PHE A 135 -11.18 -6.52 6.50
C PHE A 135 -10.52 -6.15 7.82
N CYS A 136 -11.29 -6.00 8.90
CA CYS A 136 -10.72 -5.66 10.19
C CYS A 136 -10.13 -6.86 10.89
N ILE A 137 -9.03 -6.59 11.58
CA ILE A 137 -8.38 -7.51 12.50
C ILE A 137 -8.63 -6.99 13.91
N ASP A 138 -9.03 -7.86 14.84
CA ASP A 138 -9.19 -7.48 16.24
C ASP A 138 -7.82 -7.09 16.82
N ASN A 139 -7.60 -5.79 16.97
CA ASN A 139 -6.39 -5.22 17.52
C ASN A 139 -6.74 -4.23 18.64
N PRO A 140 -6.50 -4.58 19.91
CA PRO A 140 -6.75 -3.70 21.04
C PRO A 140 -6.01 -2.35 20.97
N LYS A 141 -4.88 -2.30 20.25
CA LYS A 141 -4.03 -1.10 20.08
C LYS A 141 -4.43 -0.25 18.87
N CYS A 142 -5.46 -0.63 18.12
CA CYS A 142 -5.93 0.17 16.98
C CYS A 142 -6.41 1.55 17.47
N PRO A 143 -6.02 2.67 16.82
CA PRO A 143 -6.43 4.01 17.24
C PRO A 143 -7.94 4.26 17.10
N LEU A 144 -8.64 3.44 16.32
CA LEU A 144 -10.10 3.49 16.19
C LEU A 144 -10.81 2.54 17.15
N ASN A 145 -10.10 1.70 17.91
CA ASN A 145 -10.74 0.72 18.79
C ASN A 145 -11.58 1.41 19.88
N GLY A 146 -12.88 1.10 19.94
CA GLY A 146 -13.79 1.70 20.92
C GLY A 146 -14.15 3.17 20.66
N THR A 147 -13.82 3.72 19.49
CA THR A 147 -14.30 5.03 19.06
C THR A 147 -15.58 4.88 18.22
N PRO A 148 -16.37 5.95 17.99
CA PRO A 148 -17.55 5.87 17.12
C PRO A 148 -17.22 5.54 15.65
N GLN A 149 -15.94 5.66 15.27
CA GLN A 149 -15.43 5.32 13.94
C GLN A 149 -14.90 3.88 13.86
N CYS A 150 -14.95 3.12 14.96
CA CYS A 150 -14.56 1.72 14.94
C CYS A 150 -15.56 0.91 14.09
N PRO A 151 -15.12 0.28 13.00
CA PRO A 151 -15.99 -0.59 12.20
C PRO A 151 -16.39 -1.90 12.94
N LEU A 152 -15.60 -2.37 13.91
CA LEU A 152 -15.90 -3.59 14.68
C LEU A 152 -16.62 -3.34 16.01
N ARG A 153 -16.23 -2.28 16.73
CA ARG A 153 -16.72 -1.97 18.09
C ARG A 153 -17.01 -0.48 18.24
N PRO A 154 -17.99 0.06 17.50
CA PRO A 154 -18.30 1.48 17.57
C PRO A 154 -18.83 1.83 18.97
N SER A 155 -18.26 2.86 19.60
CA SER A 155 -18.87 3.44 20.80
C SER A 155 -20.08 4.30 20.44
N PRO A 156 -21.08 4.42 21.34
CA PRO A 156 -22.16 5.37 21.17
C PRO A 156 -21.61 6.80 21.00
N ARG A 157 -22.30 7.63 20.21
CA ARG A 157 -21.96 9.05 20.07
C ARG A 157 -22.40 9.85 21.29
#